data_AF-A0A820UGU9-F1
#
_entry.id   AF-A0A820UGU9-F1
#
_cell.length_a   1.000
_cell.length_b   1.000
_cell.length_c   1.000
_cell.angle_alpha   90.00
_cell.angle_beta   90.00
_cell.angle_gamma   90.00
#
_symmetry.space_group_name_H-M   'P 1'
#
loop_
_entity.id
_entity.type
_entity.pdbx_description
1 polymer ?
#
loop_
_entity_poly.entity_id
_entity_poly.type
_entity_poly.pdbx_seq_one_letter_code
_entity_poly.pdbx_strand_id
1 'polypeptide(L)'
;MQPLALASATHSQVNTSMSTMISFSVLDSNGTEIPIVTDDEHPIEIIIPRDPNFIIPPMILHNVTKMYAPTQQFHFQTFNITQSNENLTVSLHFEMRPRNPSLNYLLILKFDGQPHLNGTIENIDDWSLLCSSNMSEDGIHKYFINNNRSAAHQLVHFGLRELNQTEPCWQNLSTIPVYDAPFNFSSDYELRIYTSACYYLDSNNNWQSDGILVGSKTNHYQTQCFSTHLSTFTGSYANAVNLIIESSVVPANDTIDIVYMNTLHSSNDCANDSNAFILAISK
;
A
#
# COMPACT_ATOMS: atom_id res chain seq x y z
N MET A 1 -16.27 11.55 27.98
CA MET A 1 -14.84 11.73 27.74
C MET A 1 -14.68 12.19 26.29
N GLN A 2 -13.98 13.29 26.09
CA GLN A 2 -13.69 13.87 24.78
C GLN A 2 -12.58 13.04 24.11
N PRO A 3 -12.61 12.81 22.78
CA PRO A 3 -11.54 12.09 22.10
C PRO A 3 -10.17 12.73 22.43
N LEU A 4 -9.16 11.89 22.72
CA LEU A 4 -7.81 12.35 23.08
C LEU A 4 -7.12 13.11 21.94
N ALA A 5 -7.61 12.92 20.70
CA ALA A 5 -7.25 13.73 19.55
C ALA A 5 -8.52 14.23 18.85
N LEU A 6 -8.69 15.56 18.79
CA LEU A 6 -9.65 16.17 17.85
C LEU A 6 -9.01 16.12 16.46
N ALA A 7 -9.64 15.44 15.51
CA ALA A 7 -9.28 15.49 14.08
C ALA A 7 -9.60 16.85 13.43
N SER A 8 -9.44 17.96 14.16
CA SER A 8 -9.67 19.32 13.70
C SER A 8 -8.36 20.10 13.59
N ALA A 9 -7.34 19.51 12.98
CA ALA A 9 -6.24 20.31 12.45
C ALA A 9 -6.63 20.72 11.03
N THR A 10 -7.03 21.99 10.87
CA THR A 10 -7.34 22.66 9.59
C THR A 10 -6.15 22.76 8.62
N HIS A 11 -5.09 21.96 8.84
CA HIS A 11 -3.82 21.98 8.12
C HIS A 11 -3.23 20.59 7.84
N SER A 12 -3.99 19.50 7.94
CA SER A 12 -3.43 18.19 7.56
C SER A 12 -3.30 18.09 6.03
N GLN A 13 -2.10 18.24 5.50
CA GLN A 13 -1.77 18.03 4.08
C GLN A 13 -1.80 16.55 3.66
N VAL A 14 -2.34 15.66 4.50
CA VAL A 14 -2.27 14.21 4.38
C VAL A 14 -3.57 13.68 3.79
N ASN A 15 -3.50 12.78 2.81
CA ASN A 15 -4.69 12.25 2.14
C ASN A 15 -5.40 11.16 2.98
N THR A 16 -5.89 11.52 4.15
CA THR A 16 -6.60 10.61 5.08
C THR A 16 -8.10 10.54 4.79
N SER A 17 -8.59 11.25 3.75
CA SER A 17 -10.02 11.41 3.44
C SER A 17 -10.72 10.13 2.95
N MET A 18 -9.94 9.08 2.65
CA MET A 18 -10.44 7.82 2.08
C MET A 18 -10.37 6.64 3.05
N SER A 19 -10.18 6.90 4.35
CA SER A 19 -10.06 5.85 5.37
C SER A 19 -10.72 6.25 6.68
N THR A 20 -11.14 5.24 7.44
CA THR A 20 -11.61 5.44 8.82
C THR A 20 -10.42 5.65 9.76
N MET A 21 -10.62 6.46 10.80
CA MET A 21 -9.64 6.68 11.86
C MET A 21 -9.95 5.74 13.03
N ILE A 22 -8.91 5.18 13.65
CA ILE A 22 -9.02 4.30 14.81
C ILE A 22 -8.10 4.81 15.90
N SER A 23 -8.61 5.03 17.11
CA SER A 23 -7.80 5.44 18.27
C SER A 23 -7.77 4.36 19.32
N PHE A 24 -6.56 4.00 19.78
CA PHE A 24 -6.35 3.10 20.91
C PHE A 24 -5.51 3.78 21.98
N SER A 25 -5.94 3.70 23.23
CA SER A 25 -5.13 4.10 24.39
C SER A 25 -5.34 3.08 25.51
N VAL A 26 -4.28 2.79 26.24
CA VAL A 26 -4.33 1.97 27.46
C VAL A 26 -4.08 2.89 28.63
N LEU A 27 -4.97 2.89 29.62
CA LEU A 27 -4.90 3.79 30.76
C LEU A 27 -4.63 3.01 32.04
N ASP A 28 -3.85 3.58 32.95
CA ASP A 28 -3.67 3.10 34.31
C ASP A 28 -4.92 3.39 35.18
N SER A 29 -4.89 2.97 36.44
CA SER A 29 -5.99 3.23 37.39
C SER A 29 -6.25 4.71 37.66
N ASN A 30 -5.31 5.60 37.32
CA ASN A 30 -5.42 7.04 37.49
C ASN A 30 -5.87 7.74 36.19
N GLY A 31 -6.15 6.99 35.12
CA GLY A 31 -6.48 7.53 33.80
C GLY A 31 -5.26 8.07 33.03
N THR A 32 -4.05 7.72 33.43
CA THR A 32 -2.80 8.08 32.76
C THR A 32 -2.48 7.06 31.69
N GLU A 33 -2.06 7.50 30.50
CA GLU A 33 -1.71 6.59 29.41
C GLU A 33 -0.48 5.74 29.73
N ILE A 34 -0.60 4.44 29.52
CA ILE A 34 0.47 3.45 29.62
C ILE A 34 1.03 3.26 28.20
N PRO A 35 2.29 3.64 27.94
CA PRO A 35 2.89 3.47 26.63
C PRO A 35 3.08 1.96 26.36
N ILE A 36 2.50 1.50 25.25
CA ILE A 36 2.82 0.19 24.68
C ILE A 36 3.87 0.42 23.59
N VAL A 37 5.09 -0.03 23.88
CA VAL A 37 6.20 -0.01 22.93
C VAL A 37 6.50 -1.45 22.54
N THR A 38 6.50 -1.68 21.23
CA THR A 38 6.86 -2.93 20.57
C THR A 38 8.05 -2.68 19.65
N ASP A 39 8.59 -3.74 19.07
CA ASP A 39 9.68 -3.68 18.10
C ASP A 39 9.21 -4.18 16.72
N ASP A 40 10.10 -4.09 15.74
CA ASP A 40 9.83 -4.52 14.36
C ASP A 40 9.65 -6.06 14.24
N GLU A 41 10.11 -6.84 15.23
CA GLU A 41 9.96 -8.29 15.26
C GLU A 41 8.57 -8.71 15.76
N HIS A 42 7.98 -7.93 16.66
CA HIS A 42 6.67 -8.17 17.27
C HIS A 42 5.77 -6.94 17.20
N PRO A 43 5.49 -6.40 16.00
CA PRO A 43 4.70 -5.19 15.87
C PRO A 43 3.23 -5.44 16.16
N ILE A 44 2.50 -4.37 16.45
CA ILE A 44 1.05 -4.38 16.59
C ILE A 44 0.44 -4.37 15.18
N GLU A 45 -0.25 -5.44 14.81
CA GLU A 45 -1.00 -5.52 13.55
C GLU A 45 -2.38 -4.85 13.70
N ILE A 46 -2.66 -3.88 12.84
CA ILE A 46 -3.91 -3.11 12.79
C ILE A 46 -4.46 -3.19 11.37
N ILE A 47 -5.74 -3.51 11.24
CA ILE A 47 -6.45 -3.48 9.95
C ILE A 47 -7.39 -2.27 9.95
N ILE A 48 -7.11 -1.31 9.08
CA ILE A 48 -7.90 -0.08 8.96
C ILE A 48 -8.81 -0.19 7.72
N PRO A 49 -10.15 -0.23 7.90
CA PRO A 49 -11.06 -0.26 6.76
C PRO A 49 -11.09 1.09 6.04
N ARG A 50 -11.22 1.02 4.72
CA ARG A 50 -11.40 2.20 3.85
C ARG A 50 -12.85 2.65 3.83
N ASP A 51 -13.09 3.85 3.33
CA ASP A 51 -14.45 4.33 3.11
C ASP A 51 -15.23 3.34 2.21
N PRO A 52 -16.36 2.77 2.67
CA PRO A 52 -17.15 1.84 1.86
C PRO A 52 -17.73 2.48 0.58
N ASN A 53 -17.83 3.81 0.53
CA ASN A 53 -18.27 4.56 -0.65
C ASN A 53 -17.11 4.87 -1.62
N PHE A 54 -15.88 4.44 -1.29
CA PHE A 54 -14.73 4.65 -2.13
C PHE A 54 -14.89 3.95 -3.48
N ILE A 55 -14.93 4.73 -4.56
CA ILE A 55 -14.99 4.21 -5.92
C ILE A 55 -13.60 3.78 -6.34
N ILE A 56 -13.42 2.46 -6.52
CA ILE A 56 -12.15 1.91 -6.96
C ILE A 56 -11.87 2.38 -8.40
N PRO A 57 -10.75 3.08 -8.63
CA PRO A 57 -10.38 3.60 -9.94
C PRO A 57 -10.17 2.46 -10.94
N PRO A 58 -10.66 2.56 -12.18
CA PRO A 58 -10.52 1.48 -13.16
C PRO A 58 -9.06 1.30 -13.58
N MET A 59 -8.72 0.09 -14.04
CA MET A 59 -7.43 -0.14 -14.68
C MET A 59 -7.38 0.55 -16.05
N ILE A 60 -6.19 1.03 -16.43
CA ILE A 60 -5.95 1.74 -17.69
C ILE A 60 -5.40 0.77 -18.72
N LEU A 61 -5.98 0.75 -19.92
CA LEU A 61 -5.51 -0.09 -21.02
C LEU A 61 -4.24 0.49 -21.65
N HIS A 62 -3.19 -0.32 -21.71
CA HIS A 62 -1.94 -0.04 -22.41
C HIS A 62 -1.89 -0.79 -23.74
N ASN A 63 -2.00 -0.06 -24.86
CA ASN A 63 -1.96 -0.60 -26.22
C ASN A 63 -0.53 -0.85 -26.71
N VAL A 64 0.19 -1.76 -26.04
CA VAL A 64 1.61 -2.03 -26.27
C VAL A 64 1.89 -2.89 -27.51
N THR A 65 0.92 -3.66 -28.00
CA THR A 65 1.07 -4.48 -29.22
C THR A 65 1.34 -3.67 -30.48
N LYS A 66 0.91 -2.39 -30.49
CA LYS A 66 1.13 -1.47 -31.62
C LYS A 66 2.46 -0.72 -31.53
N MET A 67 3.16 -0.84 -30.41
CA MET A 67 4.46 -0.21 -30.20
C MET A 67 5.56 -1.14 -30.71
N TYR A 68 5.87 -1.07 -32.01
CA TYR A 68 7.02 -1.77 -32.55
C TYR A 68 8.30 -0.99 -32.26
N ALA A 69 9.16 -1.54 -31.40
CA ALA A 69 10.45 -0.95 -31.07
C ALA A 69 11.52 -2.07 -31.08
N PRO A 70 12.26 -2.24 -32.20
CA PRO A 70 13.10 -3.41 -32.44
C PRO A 70 14.30 -3.54 -31.48
N THR A 71 14.58 -2.50 -30.69
CA THR A 71 15.67 -2.45 -29.72
C THR A 71 15.17 -2.34 -28.28
N GLN A 72 13.85 -2.32 -28.05
CA GLN A 72 13.30 -2.13 -26.71
C GLN A 72 13.31 -3.45 -25.94
N GLN A 73 13.87 -3.42 -24.73
CA GLN A 73 13.92 -4.56 -23.82
C GLN A 73 12.81 -4.53 -22.76
N PHE A 74 12.30 -3.34 -22.44
CA PHE A 74 11.19 -3.13 -21.49
C PHE A 74 10.31 -1.97 -21.94
N HIS A 75 9.01 -2.07 -21.66
CA HIS A 75 8.10 -0.92 -21.68
C HIS A 75 8.17 -0.21 -20.33
N PHE A 76 8.77 0.97 -20.34
CA PHE A 76 9.00 1.77 -19.13
C PHE A 76 7.89 2.76 -18.88
N GLN A 77 7.58 2.95 -17.60
CA GLN A 77 6.69 4.00 -17.12
C GLN A 77 7.26 4.60 -15.84
N THR A 78 6.87 5.84 -15.54
CA THR A 78 7.37 6.60 -14.39
C THR A 78 6.19 7.18 -13.63
N PHE A 79 6.26 7.10 -12.30
CA PHE A 79 5.23 7.60 -11.40
C PHE A 79 5.86 8.46 -10.32
N ASN A 80 5.21 9.58 -10.01
CA ASN A 80 5.55 10.39 -8.86
C ASN A 80 4.90 9.80 -7.61
N ILE A 81 5.66 9.66 -6.54
CA ILE A 81 5.24 9.13 -5.24
C ILE A 81 5.46 10.14 -4.11
N THR A 82 5.98 11.33 -4.42
CA THR A 82 6.20 12.44 -3.50
C THR A 82 4.91 12.80 -2.79
N GLN A 83 4.99 12.93 -1.48
CA GLN A 83 3.91 13.45 -0.64
C GLN A 83 4.09 14.95 -0.42
N SER A 84 2.98 15.63 -0.14
CA SER A 84 2.95 17.04 0.28
C SER A 84 3.79 17.31 1.55
N ASN A 85 3.90 16.31 2.43
CA ASN A 85 4.78 16.30 3.60
C ASN A 85 5.90 15.28 3.38
N GLU A 86 7.15 15.76 3.29
CA GLU A 86 8.33 14.95 2.97
C GLU A 86 8.64 13.85 4.02
N ASN A 87 8.09 13.96 5.23
CA ASN A 87 8.29 12.97 6.29
C ASN A 87 7.29 11.80 6.23
N LEU A 88 6.30 11.86 5.33
CA LEU A 88 5.29 10.83 5.20
C LEU A 88 5.64 9.83 4.10
N THR A 89 5.58 8.57 4.47
CA THR A 89 5.94 7.45 3.59
C THR A 89 4.69 6.73 3.10
N VAL A 90 4.75 6.17 1.89
CA VAL A 90 3.62 5.47 1.26
C VAL A 90 4.07 4.16 0.64
N SER A 91 3.29 3.09 0.76
CA SER A 91 3.49 1.86 0.00
C SER A 91 3.06 2.00 -1.44
N LEU A 92 3.55 1.12 -2.31
CA LEU A 92 3.17 1.03 -3.71
C LEU A 92 2.50 -0.31 -3.99
N HIS A 93 1.40 -0.24 -4.72
CA HIS A 93 0.63 -1.38 -5.16
C HIS A 93 0.53 -1.36 -6.68
N PHE A 94 1.02 -2.42 -7.30
CA PHE A 94 0.97 -2.64 -8.73
C PHE A 94 -0.03 -3.75 -9.03
N GLU A 95 -0.97 -3.47 -9.91
CA GLU A 95 -1.97 -4.44 -10.36
C GLU A 95 -2.05 -4.45 -11.88
N MET A 96 -1.81 -5.62 -12.48
CA MET A 96 -1.81 -5.78 -13.92
C MET A 96 -2.71 -6.93 -14.35
N ARG A 97 -3.60 -6.66 -15.29
CA ARG A 97 -4.44 -7.68 -15.94
C ARG A 97 -4.00 -7.83 -17.40
N PRO A 98 -3.36 -8.96 -17.78
CA PRO A 98 -3.03 -9.21 -19.18
C PRO A 98 -4.30 -9.50 -19.98
N ARG A 99 -4.37 -9.08 -21.25
CA ARG A 99 -5.47 -9.48 -22.15
C ARG A 99 -5.40 -10.96 -22.52
N ASN A 100 -4.19 -11.54 -22.54
CA ASN A 100 -3.97 -12.96 -22.66
C ASN A 100 -3.45 -13.52 -21.31
N PRO A 101 -4.27 -14.27 -20.56
CA PRO A 101 -3.91 -14.77 -19.22
C PRO A 101 -2.84 -15.86 -19.22
N SER A 102 -2.45 -16.38 -20.39
CA SER A 102 -1.39 -17.41 -20.49
C SER A 102 0.02 -16.82 -20.51
N LEU A 103 0.15 -15.50 -20.62
CA LEU A 103 1.44 -14.81 -20.72
C LEU A 103 2.08 -14.61 -19.35
N ASN A 104 3.40 -14.56 -19.36
CA ASN A 104 4.21 -14.27 -18.19
C ASN A 104 4.98 -12.97 -18.43
N TYR A 105 5.33 -12.26 -17.35
CA TYR A 105 6.01 -10.98 -17.46
C TYR A 105 7.15 -10.86 -16.44
N LEU A 106 8.16 -10.06 -16.79
CA LEU A 106 9.17 -9.58 -15.84
C LEU A 106 8.92 -8.11 -15.58
N LEU A 107 8.70 -7.79 -14.31
CA LEU A 107 8.64 -6.44 -13.77
C LEU A 107 10.00 -6.10 -13.15
N ILE A 108 10.56 -4.95 -13.50
CA ILE A 108 11.74 -4.38 -12.86
C ILE A 108 11.43 -2.98 -12.36
N LEU A 109 12.10 -2.54 -11.30
CA LEU A 109 11.84 -1.28 -10.65
C LEU A 109 13.12 -0.58 -10.22
N LYS A 110 13.11 0.76 -10.31
CA LYS A 110 14.14 1.63 -9.78
C LYS A 110 13.52 2.94 -9.25
N PHE A 111 13.99 3.40 -8.10
CA PHE A 111 13.65 4.70 -7.53
C PHE A 111 14.60 5.79 -8.02
N ASP A 112 14.05 6.98 -8.26
CA ASP A 112 14.75 8.24 -8.61
C ASP A 112 15.76 8.15 -9.76
N GLY A 113 15.68 7.09 -10.58
CA GLY A 113 16.57 6.85 -11.70
C GLY A 113 16.01 5.81 -12.67
N GLN A 114 16.60 5.74 -13.86
CA GLN A 114 16.12 4.82 -14.89
C GLN A 114 16.70 3.40 -14.70
N PRO A 115 15.87 2.35 -14.72
CA PRO A 115 16.34 0.97 -14.65
C PRO A 115 17.07 0.58 -15.95
N HIS A 116 18.28 0.02 -15.81
CA HIS A 116 19.10 -0.47 -16.91
C HIS A 116 19.55 -1.91 -16.67
N LEU A 117 19.29 -2.80 -17.62
CA LEU A 117 19.81 -4.17 -17.58
C LEU A 117 21.16 -4.25 -18.29
N ASN A 118 22.18 -3.68 -17.68
CA ASN A 118 23.56 -3.79 -18.16
C ASN A 118 24.32 -4.91 -17.41
N GLY A 119 23.65 -6.05 -17.17
CA GLY A 119 24.24 -7.25 -16.57
C GLY A 119 24.58 -7.17 -15.08
N THR A 120 24.65 -5.98 -14.48
CA THR A 120 24.85 -5.79 -13.04
C THR A 120 23.54 -5.46 -12.33
N ILE A 121 23.25 -6.19 -11.25
CA ILE A 121 22.08 -6.02 -10.37
C ILE A 121 22.01 -4.61 -9.77
N GLU A 122 23.13 -3.88 -9.71
CA GLU A 122 23.27 -2.55 -9.10
C GLU A 122 22.35 -1.46 -9.71
N ASN A 123 21.82 -1.68 -10.92
CA ASN A 123 20.96 -0.70 -11.59
C ASN A 123 19.45 -0.98 -11.41
N ILE A 124 19.06 -1.92 -10.56
CA ILE A 124 17.66 -2.29 -10.30
C ILE A 124 17.47 -2.42 -8.80
N ASP A 125 16.46 -1.74 -8.26
CA ASP A 125 16.19 -1.73 -6.82
C ASP A 125 15.23 -2.85 -6.42
N ASP A 126 14.38 -3.30 -7.35
CA ASP A 126 13.60 -4.52 -7.19
C ASP A 126 13.11 -5.13 -8.52
N TRP A 127 12.66 -6.39 -8.47
CA TRP A 127 12.06 -7.07 -9.61
C TRP A 127 11.08 -8.16 -9.17
N SER A 128 10.21 -8.57 -10.09
CA SER A 128 9.29 -9.69 -9.87
C SER A 128 8.92 -10.38 -11.17
N LEU A 129 8.74 -11.71 -11.09
CA LEU A 129 8.17 -12.50 -12.18
C LEU A 129 6.66 -12.62 -11.97
N LEU A 130 5.91 -12.04 -12.90
CA LEU A 130 4.46 -12.09 -12.94
C LEU A 130 4.05 -13.32 -13.78
N CYS A 131 3.99 -14.48 -13.11
CA CYS A 131 3.67 -15.76 -13.75
C CYS A 131 2.16 -16.00 -13.80
N SER A 132 1.64 -16.46 -14.93
CA SER A 132 0.22 -16.78 -15.14
C SER A 132 -0.33 -17.76 -14.09
N SER A 133 0.51 -18.68 -13.62
CA SER A 133 0.17 -19.65 -12.56
C SER A 133 -0.08 -19.03 -11.18
N ASN A 134 0.29 -17.76 -10.96
CA ASN A 134 0.17 -17.07 -9.66
C ASN A 134 -0.67 -15.80 -9.76
N MET A 135 -1.56 -15.75 -10.75
CA MET A 135 -2.58 -14.71 -10.85
C MET A 135 -3.62 -14.91 -9.76
N SER A 136 -4.23 -13.81 -9.31
CA SER A 136 -5.44 -13.89 -8.49
C SER A 136 -6.58 -14.53 -9.28
N GLU A 137 -7.65 -14.93 -8.58
CA GLU A 137 -8.87 -15.47 -9.20
C GLU A 137 -9.47 -14.51 -10.26
N ASP A 138 -9.36 -13.20 -10.05
CA ASP A 138 -9.79 -12.17 -11.01
C ASP A 138 -8.85 -11.96 -12.22
N GLY A 139 -7.84 -12.81 -12.36
CA GLY A 139 -6.83 -12.74 -13.41
C GLY A 139 -5.93 -11.51 -13.31
N ILE A 140 -5.52 -11.13 -12.09
CA ILE A 140 -4.68 -9.95 -11.84
C ILE A 140 -3.37 -10.40 -11.21
N HIS A 141 -2.26 -9.94 -11.76
CA HIS A 141 -0.98 -9.99 -11.07
C HIS A 141 -0.88 -8.83 -10.10
N LYS A 142 -0.42 -9.11 -8.88
CA LYS A 142 -0.22 -8.12 -7.83
C LYS A 142 1.25 -8.10 -7.44
N TYR A 143 1.77 -6.90 -7.23
CA TYR A 143 3.10 -6.69 -6.70
C TYR A 143 3.07 -5.51 -5.73
N PHE A 144 3.81 -5.64 -4.63
CA PHE A 144 3.70 -4.75 -3.48
C PHE A 144 5.09 -4.34 -2.99
N ILE A 145 5.24 -3.05 -2.72
CA ILE A 145 6.40 -2.48 -2.04
C ILE A 145 5.90 -1.74 -0.81
N ASN A 146 6.44 -2.07 0.36
CA ASN A 146 6.09 -1.38 1.59
C ASN A 146 6.64 0.05 1.63
N ASN A 147 6.10 0.85 2.55
CA ASN A 147 6.44 2.27 2.70
C ASN A 147 7.88 2.53 3.19
N ASN A 148 8.55 1.54 3.80
CA ASN A 148 9.96 1.68 4.17
C ASN A 148 10.87 1.75 2.94
N ARG A 149 10.60 0.92 1.92
CA ARG A 149 11.41 0.86 0.70
C ARG A 149 11.21 2.03 -0.24
N SER A 150 10.07 2.70 -0.16
CA SER A 150 9.77 3.92 -0.90
C SER A 150 10.04 5.19 -0.08
N ALA A 151 10.52 5.05 1.16
CA ALA A 151 10.86 6.19 2.00
C ALA A 151 11.97 7.02 1.34
N ALA A 152 11.87 8.34 1.44
CA ALA A 152 12.81 9.31 0.86
C ALA A 152 12.94 9.28 -0.68
N HIS A 153 12.09 8.54 -1.39
CA HIS A 153 12.04 8.51 -2.85
C HIS A 153 10.89 9.35 -3.39
N GLN A 154 11.10 9.96 -4.56
CA GLN A 154 10.12 10.85 -5.20
C GLN A 154 9.53 10.24 -6.46
N LEU A 155 10.32 9.47 -7.18
CA LEU A 155 9.94 8.83 -8.43
C LEU A 155 10.15 7.34 -8.34
N VAL A 156 9.23 6.60 -8.95
CA VAL A 156 9.40 5.18 -9.23
C VAL A 156 9.31 4.96 -10.73
N HIS A 157 10.34 4.35 -11.27
CA HIS A 157 10.41 3.90 -12.65
C HIS A 157 10.26 2.39 -12.66
N PHE A 158 9.31 1.86 -13.41
CA PHE A 158 9.27 0.42 -13.66
C PHE A 158 9.35 0.12 -15.14
N GLY A 159 9.94 -1.03 -15.43
CA GLY A 159 9.93 -1.65 -16.74
C GLY A 159 9.10 -2.92 -16.67
N LEU A 160 8.21 -3.10 -17.64
CA LEU A 160 7.52 -4.36 -17.86
C LEU A 160 7.97 -4.96 -19.19
N ARG A 161 8.21 -6.27 -19.21
CA ARG A 161 8.36 -7.02 -20.46
C ARG A 161 7.61 -8.33 -20.43
N GLU A 162 7.13 -8.75 -21.60
CA GLU A 162 6.56 -10.08 -21.81
C GLU A 162 7.69 -11.11 -21.93
N LEU A 163 7.52 -12.27 -21.29
CA LEU A 163 8.47 -13.38 -21.36
C LEU A 163 8.14 -14.30 -22.53
N ASN A 164 9.17 -14.72 -23.25
CA ASN A 164 9.08 -15.72 -24.30
C ASN A 164 8.84 -17.13 -23.73
N GLN A 165 8.37 -18.06 -24.57
CA GLN A 165 8.12 -19.45 -24.16
C GLN A 165 9.37 -20.18 -23.65
N THR A 166 10.56 -19.74 -24.08
CA THR A 166 11.86 -20.29 -23.64
C THR A 166 12.37 -19.67 -22.35
N GLU A 167 11.75 -18.59 -21.88
CA GLU A 167 12.14 -17.85 -20.68
C GLU A 167 11.26 -18.33 -19.51
N PRO A 168 11.79 -19.17 -18.62
CA PRO A 168 10.98 -19.78 -17.59
C PRO A 168 10.51 -18.76 -16.55
N CYS A 169 9.25 -18.89 -16.15
CA CYS A 169 8.70 -18.14 -15.02
C CYS A 169 8.86 -18.95 -13.72
N TRP A 170 10.09 -19.03 -13.22
CA TRP A 170 10.40 -19.71 -11.95
C TRP A 170 10.47 -18.70 -10.81
N GLN A 171 9.62 -18.89 -9.81
CA GLN A 171 9.47 -17.92 -8.71
C GLN A 171 10.59 -17.98 -7.66
N ASN A 172 11.40 -19.04 -7.68
CA ASN A 172 12.47 -19.26 -6.69
C ASN A 172 13.84 -18.89 -7.24
N LEU A 173 13.92 -17.81 -8.02
CA LEU A 173 15.19 -17.28 -8.49
C LEU A 173 15.76 -16.33 -7.43
N SER A 174 16.99 -16.60 -7.00
CA SER A 174 17.74 -15.75 -6.08
C SER A 174 18.31 -14.49 -6.74
N THR A 175 18.36 -14.47 -8.07
CA THR A 175 18.90 -13.38 -8.88
C THR A 175 17.93 -13.03 -9.99
N ILE A 176 17.89 -11.75 -10.37
CA ILE A 176 17.11 -11.31 -11.52
C ILE A 176 17.54 -12.10 -12.77
N PRO A 177 16.59 -12.67 -13.52
CA PRO A 177 16.95 -13.31 -14.76
C PRO A 177 17.34 -12.24 -15.79
N VAL A 178 18.57 -12.36 -16.30
CA VAL A 178 19.10 -11.42 -17.31
C VAL A 178 18.65 -11.92 -18.67
N TYR A 179 17.80 -11.12 -19.29
CA TYR A 179 17.26 -11.40 -20.61
C TYR A 179 17.40 -10.13 -21.45
N ASP A 180 18.47 -10.09 -22.23
CA ASP A 180 18.95 -8.92 -22.99
C ASP A 180 18.42 -8.87 -24.43
N ALA A 181 17.67 -9.87 -24.85
CA ALA A 181 17.03 -9.88 -26.16
C ALA A 181 15.91 -8.82 -26.25
N PRO A 182 15.77 -8.14 -27.41
CA PRO A 182 14.58 -7.34 -27.69
C PRO A 182 13.32 -8.19 -27.57
N PHE A 183 12.23 -7.56 -27.15
CA PHE A 183 10.94 -8.22 -27.00
C PHE A 183 9.84 -7.40 -27.66
N ASN A 184 8.76 -8.07 -28.05
CA ASN A 184 7.54 -7.42 -28.50
C ASN A 184 6.38 -8.01 -27.70
N PHE A 185 5.48 -7.16 -27.23
CA PHE A 185 4.25 -7.65 -26.63
C PHE A 185 3.38 -8.33 -27.68
N SER A 186 2.96 -9.55 -27.40
CA SER A 186 1.94 -10.26 -28.19
C SER A 186 0.53 -9.90 -27.76
N SER A 187 0.36 -9.31 -26.56
CA SER A 187 -0.93 -8.91 -26.02
C SER A 187 -0.86 -7.60 -25.23
N ASP A 188 -1.93 -6.82 -25.31
CA ASP A 188 -2.11 -5.61 -24.49
C ASP A 188 -2.41 -6.00 -23.03
N TYR A 189 -2.33 -5.04 -22.12
CA TYR A 189 -2.67 -5.25 -20.71
C TYR A 189 -3.34 -4.03 -20.10
N GLU A 190 -4.08 -4.25 -19.02
CA GLU A 190 -4.63 -3.19 -18.19
C GLU A 190 -3.75 -3.05 -16.93
N LEU A 191 -3.51 -1.81 -16.51
CA LEU A 191 -2.64 -1.49 -15.38
C LEU A 191 -3.33 -0.54 -14.41
N ARG A 192 -3.15 -0.79 -13.12
CA ARG A 192 -3.49 0.16 -12.06
C ARG A 192 -2.37 0.19 -11.03
N ILE A 193 -1.98 1.41 -10.67
CA ILE A 193 -0.99 1.65 -9.63
C ILE A 193 -1.58 2.64 -8.64
N TYR A 194 -1.48 2.30 -7.37
CA TYR A 194 -1.95 3.13 -6.29
C TYR A 194 -0.98 3.08 -5.12
N THR A 195 -1.01 4.13 -4.31
CA THR A 195 -0.30 4.20 -3.05
C THR A 195 -1.25 3.91 -1.90
N SER A 196 -0.70 3.44 -0.80
CA SER A 196 -1.42 3.34 0.47
C SER A 196 -0.50 3.74 1.61
N ALA A 197 -1.05 4.16 2.73
CA ALA A 197 -0.23 4.50 3.88
C ALA A 197 -0.97 4.27 5.19
N CYS A 198 -0.18 4.21 6.25
CA CYS A 198 -0.64 4.20 7.62
C CYS A 198 0.03 5.38 8.32
N TYR A 199 -0.76 6.20 9.00
CA TYR A 199 -0.27 7.35 9.73
C TYR A 199 -0.75 7.28 11.17
N TYR A 200 0.03 7.88 12.07
CA TYR A 200 -0.40 8.12 13.43
C TYR A 200 -0.31 9.60 13.79
N LEU A 201 -1.07 10.01 14.79
CA LEU A 201 -1.00 11.36 15.32
C LEU A 201 0.00 11.41 16.48
N ASP A 202 0.98 12.31 16.39
CA ASP A 202 1.94 12.54 17.48
C ASP A 202 1.35 13.43 18.59
N SER A 203 2.12 13.60 19.68
CA SER A 203 1.74 14.44 20.82
C SER A 203 1.59 15.93 20.48
N ASN A 204 2.09 16.35 19.32
CA ASN A 204 1.98 17.72 18.80
C ASN A 204 0.82 17.87 17.82
N ASN A 205 -0.03 16.85 17.66
CA ASN A 205 -1.12 16.77 16.69
C ASN A 205 -0.67 16.83 15.22
N ASN A 206 0.52 16.31 14.92
CA ASN A 206 0.99 16.14 13.55
C ASN A 206 0.87 14.68 13.12
N TRP A 207 0.49 14.48 11.86
CA TRP A 207 0.54 13.16 11.25
C TRP A 207 1.99 12.75 10.99
N GLN A 208 2.29 11.52 11.37
CA GLN A 208 3.60 10.90 11.25
C GLN A 208 3.49 9.50 10.64
N SER A 209 4.61 8.97 10.14
CA SER A 209 4.67 7.62 9.55
C SER A 209 5.86 6.79 10.04
N ASP A 210 6.70 7.34 10.92
CA ASP A 210 7.82 6.61 11.51
C ASP A 210 7.32 5.49 12.43
N GLY A 211 8.07 4.39 12.49
CA GLY A 211 7.70 3.23 13.29
C GLY A 211 6.43 2.51 12.84
N ILE A 212 5.90 2.82 11.64
CA ILE A 212 4.74 2.16 11.04
C ILE A 212 5.07 1.63 9.64
N LEU A 213 4.72 0.37 9.41
CA LEU A 213 4.84 -0.30 8.12
C LEU A 213 3.47 -0.66 7.54
N VAL A 214 3.28 -0.40 6.26
CA VAL A 214 2.14 -0.94 5.51
C VAL A 214 2.45 -2.40 5.16
N GLY A 215 1.49 -3.27 5.42
CA GLY A 215 1.57 -4.69 5.14
C GLY A 215 1.03 -5.09 3.75
N SER A 216 1.50 -6.24 3.27
CA SER A 216 1.18 -6.77 1.93
C SER A 216 -0.26 -7.25 1.76
N LYS A 217 -1.03 -7.42 2.84
CA LYS A 217 -2.46 -7.76 2.78
C LYS A 217 -3.35 -6.53 2.50
N THR A 218 -2.76 -5.33 2.42
CA THR A 218 -3.45 -4.10 2.02
C THR A 218 -4.08 -4.27 0.64
N ASN A 219 -5.33 -3.86 0.50
CA ASN A 219 -6.13 -3.98 -0.71
C ASN A 219 -7.14 -2.83 -0.81
N HIS A 220 -8.04 -2.88 -1.80
CA HIS A 220 -9.00 -1.81 -2.07
C HIS A 220 -9.97 -1.46 -0.94
N TYR A 221 -10.13 -2.35 0.05
CA TYR A 221 -11.12 -2.21 1.12
C TYR A 221 -10.50 -1.96 2.49
N GLN A 222 -9.21 -2.26 2.66
CA GLN A 222 -8.54 -2.15 3.95
C GLN A 222 -7.03 -1.97 3.78
N THR A 223 -6.43 -1.27 4.74
CA THR A 223 -4.99 -1.10 4.86
C THR A 223 -4.50 -1.87 6.09
N GLN A 224 -3.52 -2.74 5.88
CA GLN A 224 -2.83 -3.45 6.95
C GLN A 224 -1.66 -2.60 7.42
N CYS A 225 -1.60 -2.32 8.72
CA CYS A 225 -0.57 -1.51 9.36
C CYS A 225 0.11 -2.34 10.45
N PHE A 226 1.43 -2.26 10.51
CA PHE A 226 2.25 -2.79 11.59
C PHE A 226 2.87 -1.61 12.32
N SER A 227 2.57 -1.43 13.60
CA SER A 227 3.03 -0.30 14.39
C SER A 227 3.90 -0.76 15.55
N THR A 228 4.95 0.00 15.84
CA THR A 228 5.82 -0.20 17.02
C THR A 228 5.28 0.47 18.28
N HIS A 229 4.22 1.26 18.17
CA HIS A 229 3.61 2.00 19.27
C HIS A 229 2.07 2.00 19.16
N LEU A 230 1.36 2.33 20.24
CA LEU A 230 -0.08 2.63 20.19
C LEU A 230 -0.32 4.13 20.14
N SER A 231 -1.26 4.56 19.30
CA SER A 231 -1.73 5.95 19.20
C SER A 231 -3.10 5.96 18.49
N THR A 232 -3.49 7.13 17.96
CA THR A 232 -4.51 7.30 16.94
C THR A 232 -3.94 7.05 15.57
N PHE A 233 -4.54 6.14 14.81
CA PHE A 233 -4.12 5.71 13.48
C PHE A 233 -5.15 6.05 12.41
N THR A 234 -4.68 6.25 11.19
CA THR A 234 -5.52 6.36 9.99
C THR A 234 -4.83 5.73 8.78
N GLY A 235 -5.64 5.33 7.80
CA GLY A 235 -5.17 4.87 6.49
C GLY A 235 -5.16 5.99 5.45
N SER A 236 -4.50 5.75 4.32
CA SER A 236 -4.69 6.57 3.11
C SER A 236 -4.65 5.72 1.84
N TYR A 237 -5.21 6.29 0.76
CA TYR A 237 -5.16 5.77 -0.60
C TYR A 237 -5.02 6.91 -1.61
N ALA A 238 -4.15 6.76 -2.61
CA ALA A 238 -4.13 7.66 -3.76
C ALA A 238 -3.78 6.91 -5.06
N ASN A 239 -4.34 7.36 -6.19
CA ASN A 239 -3.95 6.86 -7.50
C ASN A 239 -2.65 7.49 -7.97
N ALA A 240 -1.78 6.70 -8.57
CA ALA A 240 -0.51 7.20 -9.09
C ALA A 240 -0.61 7.91 -10.46
N VAL A 241 -1.75 7.82 -11.16
CA VAL A 241 -1.87 8.20 -12.59
C VAL A 241 -1.83 9.72 -12.84
N ASN A 242 -2.02 10.57 -11.83
CA ASN A 242 -1.84 12.03 -11.96
C ASN A 242 -1.80 12.64 -10.55
N LEU A 243 -0.62 12.68 -9.93
CA LEU A 243 -0.42 13.44 -8.70
C LEU A 243 -0.37 14.95 -9.02
N ILE A 244 -1.54 15.51 -9.32
CA ILE A 244 -1.88 16.89 -8.97
C ILE A 244 -2.94 16.76 -7.88
N ILE A 245 -2.53 16.94 -6.63
CA ILE A 245 -3.45 16.98 -5.49
C ILE A 245 -4.08 18.40 -5.50
N GLU A 246 -5.20 18.57 -6.20
CA GLU A 246 -6.11 19.66 -5.89
C GLU A 246 -6.93 19.27 -4.66
N SER A 247 -6.68 19.94 -3.55
CA SER A 247 -7.47 19.81 -2.33
C SER A 247 -8.87 20.37 -2.57
N SER A 248 -9.89 19.50 -2.67
CA SER A 248 -11.29 19.90 -2.58
C SER A 248 -11.82 19.59 -1.18
N VAL A 249 -12.00 20.66 -0.39
CA VAL A 249 -12.68 20.65 0.90
C VAL A 249 -14.17 20.38 0.68
N VAL A 250 -14.72 19.37 1.35
CA VAL A 250 -16.17 19.18 1.52
C VAL A 250 -16.44 19.01 3.01
N PRO A 251 -17.48 19.65 3.59
CA PRO A 251 -17.58 19.83 5.04
C PRO A 251 -17.98 18.53 5.74
N ALA A 252 -17.30 18.22 6.84
CA ALA A 252 -17.69 17.17 7.77
C ALA A 252 -18.94 17.61 8.56
N ASN A 253 -20.12 17.23 8.07
CA ASN A 253 -21.30 17.06 8.91
C ASN A 253 -21.63 15.57 8.86
N ASP A 254 -21.00 14.78 9.72
CA ASP A 254 -21.60 13.59 10.30
C ASP A 254 -20.81 13.20 11.56
N THR A 255 -21.53 13.08 12.67
CA THR A 255 -21.03 12.69 13.98
C THR A 255 -20.57 11.23 13.96
N ILE A 256 -19.31 10.98 14.34
CA ILE A 256 -18.74 9.63 14.46
C ILE A 256 -18.97 9.10 15.88
N ASP A 257 -19.68 7.99 16.00
CA ASP A 257 -19.79 7.19 17.23
C ASP A 257 -18.47 6.45 17.51
N ILE A 258 -17.93 6.63 18.72
CA ILE A 258 -16.72 5.96 19.21
C ILE A 258 -17.14 4.79 20.10
N VAL A 259 -16.70 3.57 19.75
CA VAL A 259 -16.96 2.35 20.54
C VAL A 259 -15.97 2.27 21.71
N TYR A 260 -16.49 2.35 22.93
CA TYR A 260 -15.77 2.00 24.16
C TYR A 260 -15.94 0.49 24.42
N MET A 261 -14.84 -0.23 24.65
CA MET A 261 -14.89 -1.56 25.29
C MET A 261 -14.33 -1.44 26.71
N ASN A 262 -15.18 -1.03 27.65
CA ASN A 262 -14.91 -1.23 29.07
C ASN A 262 -15.08 -2.72 29.39
N THR A 263 -14.02 -3.37 29.87
CA THR A 263 -14.15 -4.69 30.50
C THR A 263 -13.97 -4.56 32.00
N LEU A 264 -15.08 -4.59 32.75
CA LEU A 264 -15.11 -4.94 34.17
C LEU A 264 -16.25 -5.95 34.42
N HIS A 265 -15.88 -7.02 35.12
CA HIS A 265 -16.57 -8.28 35.44
C HIS A 265 -18.07 -8.25 35.81
N SER A 266 -18.84 -9.24 35.35
CA SER A 266 -19.23 -10.47 36.10
C SER A 266 -20.62 -11.02 35.67
N SER A 267 -20.69 -12.35 35.54
CA SER A 267 -21.86 -13.25 35.55
C SER A 267 -23.03 -13.07 34.57
N ASN A 268 -23.26 -14.18 33.86
CA ASN A 268 -24.49 -14.75 33.33
C ASN A 268 -25.26 -14.08 32.17
N ASP A 269 -25.37 -14.90 31.13
CA ASP A 269 -26.45 -15.05 30.16
C ASP A 269 -26.53 -14.18 28.89
N CYS A 270 -26.61 -14.94 27.80
CA CYS A 270 -27.26 -14.72 26.51
C CYS A 270 -26.52 -13.98 25.38
N ALA A 271 -26.21 -14.81 24.38
CA ALA A 271 -25.90 -14.53 22.99
C ALA A 271 -26.81 -13.50 22.31
N ASN A 272 -26.22 -12.59 21.53
CA ASN A 272 -26.36 -12.54 20.07
C ASN A 272 -25.53 -11.39 19.46
N ASP A 273 -24.95 -11.68 18.30
CA ASP A 273 -24.37 -10.78 17.29
C ASP A 273 -23.44 -9.66 17.77
N SER A 274 -22.14 -9.93 17.66
CA SER A 274 -21.10 -8.90 17.68
C SER A 274 -20.04 -9.27 16.65
N ASN A 275 -19.85 -8.42 15.65
CA ASN A 275 -18.64 -8.43 14.83
C ASN A 275 -17.47 -8.09 15.75
N ALA A 276 -16.87 -9.12 16.35
CA ALA A 276 -15.74 -9.01 17.24
C ALA A 276 -14.51 -8.60 16.43
N PHE A 277 -13.89 -7.48 16.79
CA PHE A 277 -12.51 -7.19 16.43
C PHE A 277 -11.62 -8.17 17.19
N ILE A 278 -10.97 -9.08 16.46
CA ILE A 278 -9.96 -9.97 17.04
C ILE A 278 -8.64 -9.21 17.00
N LEU A 279 -8.23 -8.65 18.14
CA LEU A 279 -6.85 -8.24 18.37
C LEU A 279 -6.09 -9.48 18.88
N ALA A 280 -5.33 -10.13 18.01
CA ALA A 280 -4.45 -11.22 18.40
C ALA A 280 -3.13 -10.63 18.92
N ILE A 281 -3.02 -10.44 20.23
CA ILE A 281 -1.72 -10.16 20.87
C ILE A 281 -1.03 -11.52 21.06
N SER A 282 -0.05 -11.84 20.22
CA SER A 282 0.83 -12.99 20.46
C SER A 282 1.77 -12.64 21.61
N LYS A 283 1.85 -13.52 22.61
CA LYS A 283 2.92 -13.50 23.62
C LYS A 283 4.18 -14.17 23.10
#